data_AF-A0A1G8L976-F1
#
_entry.id   AF-A0A1G8L976-F1
#
_cell.length_a   1.000
_cell.length_b   1.000
_cell.length_c   1.000
_cell.angle_alpha   90.00
_cell.angle_beta   90.00
_cell.angle_gamma   90.00
#
_symmetry.space_group_name_H-M   'P 1'
#
loop_
_entity.id
_entity.type
_entity.pdbx_description
1 polymer ?
#
loop_
_entity_poly.entity_id
_entity_poly.type
_entity_poly.pdbx_seq_one_letter_code
_entity_poly.pdbx_strand_id
1 'polypeptide(L)'
;MSARTGPKSPHGKPRVMQGTLRQKAWRAMQIKGKFTLSDLVRNAVSEEDKAKDPRNNIGRYVAGLTHAGILVEMRRRAVPTSPTSNGEKRWTLVRDLGRKAPVMRKGGNSVFDPNSGQMIPVIREEAGDDQ
;
A
#
# COMPACT_ATOMS: atom_id res chain seq x y z
N MET A 1 -16.55 38.46 -24.27
CA MET A 1 -16.84 37.24 -25.05
C MET A 1 -16.10 36.07 -24.42
N SER A 2 -16.82 34.98 -24.18
CA SER A 2 -16.55 33.91 -23.21
C SER A 2 -15.25 33.11 -23.37
N ALA A 3 -14.73 32.68 -22.22
CA ALA A 3 -13.63 31.74 -22.03
C ALA A 3 -13.89 30.37 -22.69
N ARG A 4 -12.83 29.77 -23.25
CA ARG A 4 -12.77 28.32 -23.52
C ARG A 4 -11.54 27.74 -22.82
N THR A 5 -11.60 27.69 -21.50
CA THR A 5 -10.76 26.82 -20.68
C THR A 5 -11.26 25.39 -20.91
N GLY A 6 -10.65 24.68 -21.86
CA GLY A 6 -10.93 23.25 -22.05
C GLY A 6 -10.63 22.48 -20.75
N PRO A 7 -11.41 21.45 -20.41
CA PRO A 7 -11.14 20.65 -19.22
C PRO A 7 -9.79 19.93 -19.38
N LYS A 8 -8.91 20.10 -18.38
CA LYS A 8 -7.67 19.35 -18.23
C LYS A 8 -7.99 17.85 -18.35
N SER A 9 -7.32 17.17 -19.28
CA SER A 9 -7.49 15.74 -19.57
C SER A 9 -7.66 14.90 -18.30
N PRO A 10 -8.58 13.91 -18.28
CA PRO A 10 -8.76 13.04 -17.13
C PRO A 10 -7.43 12.34 -16.83
N HIS A 11 -7.01 12.39 -15.57
CA HIS A 11 -5.74 11.81 -15.11
C HIS A 11 -5.56 10.39 -15.67
N GLY A 12 -4.67 10.27 -16.66
CA GLY A 12 -4.40 9.03 -17.40
C GLY A 12 -4.18 7.84 -16.46
N LYS A 13 -4.45 6.64 -16.97
CA LYS A 13 -4.26 5.38 -16.23
C LYS A 13 -2.87 5.38 -15.55
N PRO A 14 -2.77 5.04 -14.25
CA PRO A 14 -1.50 5.10 -13.55
C PRO A 14 -0.45 4.26 -14.27
N ARG A 15 0.77 4.80 -14.43
CA ARG A 15 1.88 4.04 -15.02
C ARG A 15 2.27 2.92 -14.07
N VAL A 16 2.01 1.68 -14.46
CA VAL A 16 2.37 0.48 -13.69
C VAL A 16 3.80 0.10 -14.05
N MET A 17 4.76 0.45 -13.20
CA MET A 17 6.15 0.02 -13.35
C MET A 17 6.39 -1.31 -12.63
N GLN A 18 6.96 -2.26 -13.37
CA GLN A 18 7.44 -3.53 -12.82
C GLN A 18 8.76 -3.34 -12.06
N GLY A 19 9.07 -4.23 -11.12
CA GLY A 19 10.33 -4.21 -10.36
C GLY A 19 10.45 -3.10 -9.30
N THR A 20 9.41 -2.29 -9.10
CA THR A 20 9.41 -1.27 -8.05
C THR A 20 9.38 -1.87 -6.65
N LEU A 21 9.88 -1.13 -5.65
CA LEU A 21 9.80 -1.51 -4.23
C LEU A 21 8.39 -1.96 -3.81
N ARG A 22 7.35 -1.28 -4.29
CA ARG A 22 5.94 -1.63 -4.00
C ARG A 22 5.50 -2.92 -4.69
N GLN A 23 5.98 -3.17 -5.90
CA GLN A 23 5.72 -4.42 -6.61
C GLN A 23 6.38 -5.61 -5.91
N LYS A 24 7.62 -5.44 -5.43
CA LYS A 24 8.31 -6.46 -4.62
C LYS A 24 7.59 -6.69 -3.28
N ALA A 25 7.22 -5.61 -2.59
CA ALA A 25 6.45 -5.71 -1.34
C ALA A 25 5.10 -6.42 -1.55
N TRP A 26 4.35 -6.08 -2.60
CA TRP A 26 3.09 -6.75 -2.94
C TRP A 26 3.29 -8.26 -3.16
N ARG A 27 4.31 -8.66 -3.91
CA ARG A 27 4.64 -10.09 -4.09
C ARG A 27 4.95 -10.78 -2.76
N ALA A 28 5.69 -10.14 -1.87
CA ALA A 28 5.95 -10.68 -0.54
C ALA A 28 4.66 -10.86 0.28
N MET A 29 3.72 -9.91 0.20
CA MET A 29 2.39 -10.02 0.84
C MET A 29 1.63 -11.25 0.33
N GLN A 30 1.60 -11.45 -0.99
CA GLN A 30 0.90 -12.58 -1.62
C GLN A 30 1.49 -13.93 -1.22
N ILE A 31 2.82 -14.05 -1.21
CA ILE A 31 3.51 -15.31 -0.86
C ILE A 31 3.31 -15.65 0.61
N LYS A 32 3.39 -14.66 1.51
CA LYS A 32 3.36 -14.90 2.95
C LYS A 32 1.95 -15.01 3.51
N GLY A 33 0.99 -14.30 2.95
CA GLY A 33 -0.38 -14.17 3.45
C GLY A 33 -0.49 -13.35 4.75
N LYS A 34 0.35 -13.64 5.75
CA LYS A 34 0.48 -12.93 7.03
C LYS A 34 1.89 -12.39 7.20
N PHE A 35 2.04 -11.09 7.39
CA PHE A 35 3.34 -10.43 7.36
C PHE A 35 3.41 -9.24 8.31
N THR A 36 4.61 -8.72 8.49
CA THR A 36 4.88 -7.51 9.27
C THR A 36 5.61 -6.49 8.38
N LEU A 37 5.75 -5.24 8.84
CA LEU A 37 6.40 -4.22 8.03
C LEU A 37 7.89 -4.53 7.81
N SER A 38 8.59 -5.01 8.85
CA SER A 38 9.99 -5.38 8.75
C SER A 38 10.21 -6.57 7.81
N ASP A 39 9.27 -7.52 7.81
CA ASP A 39 9.29 -8.63 6.87
C ASP A 39 9.20 -8.14 5.42
N LEU A 40 8.26 -7.24 5.12
CA LEU A 40 8.13 -6.66 3.79
C LEU A 40 9.38 -5.88 3.37
N VAL A 41 9.94 -5.08 4.26
CA VAL A 41 11.19 -4.33 3.98
C VAL A 41 12.32 -5.29 3.64
N ARG A 42 12.52 -6.35 4.43
CA ARG A 42 13.57 -7.36 4.18
C ARG A 42 13.40 -8.08 2.85
N ASN A 43 12.16 -8.35 2.41
CA ASN A 43 11.90 -9.05 1.15
C ASN A 43 11.88 -8.11 -0.06
N ALA A 44 11.57 -6.82 0.14
CA ALA A 44 11.38 -5.87 -0.95
C ALA A 44 12.64 -5.04 -1.27
N VAL A 45 13.50 -4.78 -0.29
CA VAL A 45 14.73 -3.99 -0.48
C VAL A 45 15.85 -4.92 -0.94
N SER A 46 16.37 -4.68 -2.14
CA SER A 46 17.62 -5.27 -2.62
C SER A 46 18.77 -4.30 -2.38
N GLU A 47 20.03 -4.76 -2.38
CA GLU A 47 21.20 -3.88 -2.20
C GLU A 47 21.29 -2.76 -3.27
N GLU A 48 20.66 -2.98 -4.41
CA GLU A 48 20.59 -2.06 -5.54
C GLU A 48 19.50 -0.98 -5.41
N ASP A 49 18.58 -1.12 -4.45
CA ASP A 49 17.46 -0.20 -4.27
C ASP A 49 17.93 1.13 -3.64
N LYS A 50 18.04 2.19 -4.46
CA LYS A 50 18.36 3.57 -4.02
C LYS A 50 17.22 4.28 -3.27
N ALA A 51 16.27 3.55 -2.71
CA ALA A 51 15.14 4.15 -2.00
C ALA A 51 15.64 4.84 -0.73
N LYS A 52 15.53 6.17 -0.66
CA LYS A 52 16.00 6.97 0.48
C LYS A 52 15.39 6.55 1.82
N ASP A 53 14.13 6.10 1.80
CA ASP A 53 13.44 5.57 3.00
C ASP A 53 12.44 4.46 2.61
N PRO A 54 12.90 3.20 2.50
CA PRO A 54 12.05 2.11 2.05
C PRO A 54 10.98 1.74 3.08
N ARG A 55 11.30 1.84 4.38
CA ARG A 55 10.37 1.51 5.47
C ARG A 55 9.16 2.43 5.49
N ASN A 56 9.36 3.75 5.40
CA ASN A 56 8.25 4.70 5.33
C ASN A 56 7.46 4.56 4.03
N ASN A 57 8.12 4.28 2.90
CA ASN A 57 7.42 4.07 1.62
C ASN A 57 6.48 2.86 1.68
N ILE A 58 6.98 1.72 2.16
CA ILE A 58 6.19 0.50 2.33
C ILE A 58 5.13 0.71 3.41
N GLY A 59 5.45 1.41 4.50
CA GLY A 59 4.48 1.70 5.57
C GLY A 59 3.28 2.49 5.07
N ARG A 60 3.50 3.58 4.31
CA ARG A 60 2.42 4.35 3.67
C ARG A 60 1.62 3.51 2.69
N TYR A 61 2.29 2.60 1.97
CA TYR A 61 1.63 1.69 1.04
C TYR A 61 0.72 0.70 1.77
N VAL A 62 1.21 0.04 2.82
CA VAL A 62 0.44 -0.88 3.67
C VAL A 62 -0.76 -0.16 4.29
N ALA A 63 -0.57 1.05 4.82
CA ALA A 63 -1.66 1.84 5.37
C ALA A 63 -2.76 2.10 4.33
N GLY A 64 -2.41 2.58 3.13
CA GLY A 64 -3.38 2.84 2.07
C GLY A 64 -4.14 1.59 1.61
N LEU A 65 -3.48 0.43 1.54
CA LEU A 65 -4.14 -0.84 1.25
C LEU A 65 -5.05 -1.32 2.40
N THR A 66 -4.67 -1.02 3.65
CA THR A 66 -5.47 -1.36 4.83
C THR A 66 -6.76 -0.55 4.85
N HIS A 67 -6.67 0.76 4.62
CA HIS A 67 -7.87 1.62 4.52
C HIS A 67 -8.73 1.30 3.29
N ALA A 68 -8.18 0.71 2.23
CA ALA A 68 -8.94 0.20 1.09
C ALA A 68 -9.59 -1.19 1.36
N GLY A 69 -9.42 -1.75 2.56
CA GLY A 69 -9.94 -3.08 2.92
C GLY A 69 -9.24 -4.24 2.20
N ILE A 70 -8.06 -3.99 1.59
CA ILE A 70 -7.26 -5.01 0.89
C ILE A 70 -6.42 -5.80 1.91
N LEU A 71 -5.97 -5.11 2.95
CA LEU A 71 -5.25 -5.67 4.09
C LEU A 71 -6.07 -5.45 5.37
N VAL A 72 -5.88 -6.33 6.35
CA VAL A 72 -6.45 -6.17 7.69
C VAL A 72 -5.34 -6.23 8.72
N GLU A 73 -5.29 -5.25 9.62
CA GLU A 73 -4.41 -5.28 10.80
C GLU A 73 -4.93 -6.32 11.79
N MET A 74 -4.06 -7.25 12.20
CA MET A 74 -4.40 -8.30 13.14
C MET A 74 -4.31 -7.78 14.58
N ARG A 75 -5.27 -8.18 15.43
CA ARG A 75 -5.28 -7.83 16.87
C ARG A 75 -4.03 -8.32 17.61
N ARG A 76 -3.48 -9.47 17.20
CA ARG A 76 -2.25 -10.04 17.77
C ARG A 76 -1.03 -9.51 17.04
N ARG A 77 -0.11 -8.92 17.78
CA ARG A 77 1.21 -8.52 17.30
C ARG A 77 2.09 -9.74 17.04
N ALA A 78 3.10 -9.56 16.19
CA ALA A 78 4.16 -10.54 16.04
C ALA A 78 4.91 -10.70 17.37
N VAL A 79 5.34 -11.93 17.66
CA VAL A 79 6.13 -12.24 18.85
C VAL A 79 7.38 -11.35 18.83
N PRO A 80 7.67 -10.63 19.92
CA PRO A 80 8.84 -9.78 19.95
C PRO A 80 10.10 -10.62 19.83
N THR A 81 11.02 -10.19 18.97
CA THR A 81 12.32 -10.85 18.76
C THR A 81 13.38 -10.38 19.75
N SER A 82 13.04 -9.44 20.64
CA SER A 82 13.90 -8.88 21.68
C SER A 82 13.07 -8.62 22.94
N PRO A 83 13.63 -8.83 24.15
CA PRO A 83 12.96 -8.52 25.43
C PRO A 83 12.47 -7.06 25.55
N THR A 84 13.11 -6.14 24.83
CA THR A 84 12.79 -4.70 24.85
C THR A 84 11.78 -4.27 23.80
N SER A 85 11.27 -5.20 22.97
CA SER A 85 10.32 -4.88 21.91
C SER A 85 8.89 -5.25 22.31
N ASN A 86 7.93 -4.36 22.07
CA ASN A 86 6.49 -4.63 22.24
C ASN A 86 5.88 -5.46 21.09
N GLY A 87 6.71 -6.04 20.21
CA GLY A 87 6.29 -6.79 19.03
C GLY A 87 5.82 -5.88 17.87
N GLU A 88 5.98 -6.37 16.64
CA GLU A 88 5.58 -5.63 15.45
C GLU A 88 4.11 -5.86 15.10
N LYS A 89 3.43 -4.83 14.59
CA LYS A 89 2.08 -4.98 14.01
C LYS A 89 2.10 -6.04 12.91
N ARG A 90 1.02 -6.80 12.81
CA ARG A 90 0.88 -7.87 11.83
C ARG A 90 -0.33 -7.59 10.97
N TRP A 91 -0.18 -7.81 9.67
CA TRP A 91 -1.25 -7.68 8.70
C TRP A 91 -1.49 -9.01 8.01
N THR A 92 -2.72 -9.18 7.53
CA THR A 92 -3.08 -10.29 6.64
C THR A 92 -3.63 -9.72 5.33
N LEU A 93 -3.25 -10.35 4.23
CA LEU A 93 -3.86 -10.08 2.93
C LEU A 93 -5.25 -10.73 2.92
N VAL A 94 -6.30 -9.91 2.77
CA VAL A 94 -7.69 -10.41 2.70
C VAL A 94 -8.22 -10.42 1.27
N ARG A 95 -7.71 -9.53 0.41
CA ARG A 95 -8.11 -9.44 -0.99
C ARG A 95 -6.90 -9.52 -1.89
N ASP A 96 -6.73 -10.63 -2.58
CA ASP A 96 -5.72 -10.75 -3.63
C ASP A 96 -6.20 -10.05 -4.91
N LEU A 97 -5.42 -9.06 -5.38
CA LEU A 97 -5.71 -8.29 -6.59
C LEU A 97 -4.91 -8.79 -7.81
N GLY A 98 -4.21 -9.92 -7.71
CA GLY A 98 -3.44 -10.49 -8.81
C GLY A 98 -1.99 -10.00 -8.90
N ARG A 99 -1.37 -10.21 -10.06
CA ARG A 99 0.11 -10.15 -10.23
C ARG A 99 0.68 -8.74 -10.11
N LYS A 100 -0.01 -7.74 -10.64
CA LYS A 100 0.46 -6.34 -10.65
C LYS A 100 0.06 -5.68 -9.32
N ALA A 101 0.99 -4.94 -8.74
CA ALA A 101 0.74 -4.25 -7.49
C ALA A 101 -0.33 -3.15 -7.65
N PRO A 102 -1.31 -3.09 -6.74
CA PRO A 102 -2.27 -2.00 -6.70
C PRO A 102 -1.55 -0.65 -6.53
N VAL A 103 -2.03 0.39 -7.22
CA VAL A 103 -1.41 1.72 -7.26
C VAL A 103 -2.25 2.71 -6.47
N MET A 104 -1.68 3.28 -5.42
CA MET A 104 -2.31 4.39 -4.69
C MET A 104 -2.37 5.64 -5.57
N ARG A 105 -3.56 6.24 -5.71
CA ARG A 105 -3.74 7.51 -6.43
C ARG A 105 -3.22 8.69 -5.61
N LYS A 106 -2.86 9.75 -6.33
CA LYS A 106 -2.50 11.05 -5.74
C LYS A 106 -3.72 11.58 -4.97
N GLY A 107 -3.55 11.86 -3.68
CA GLY A 107 -4.65 12.22 -2.75
C GLY A 107 -4.95 11.14 -1.71
N GLY A 108 -4.65 9.86 -1.99
CA GLY A 108 -4.81 8.77 -1.02
C GLY A 108 -6.26 8.35 -0.75
N ASN A 109 -7.22 8.79 -1.58
CA ASN A 109 -8.64 8.44 -1.45
C ASN A 109 -9.04 7.19 -2.25
N SER A 110 -8.17 6.66 -3.10
CA SER A 110 -8.45 5.46 -3.89
C SER A 110 -7.20 4.67 -4.25
N VAL A 111 -7.41 3.37 -4.43
CA VAL A 111 -6.43 2.40 -4.88
C VAL A 111 -6.87 1.86 -6.22
N PHE A 112 -6.04 2.05 -7.25
CA PHE A 112 -6.28 1.49 -8.57
C PHE A 112 -5.73 0.06 -8.64
N ASP A 113 -6.56 -0.90 -9.03
CA ASP A 113 -6.12 -2.25 -9.37
C ASP A 113 -5.78 -2.33 -10.86
N PRO A 114 -4.50 -2.46 -11.23
CA PRO A 114 -4.08 -2.57 -12.63
C PRO A 114 -4.36 -3.94 -13.29
N ASN A 115 -4.80 -4.95 -12.54
CA ASN A 115 -5.15 -6.26 -13.08
C ASN A 115 -6.60 -6.27 -13.58
N SER A 116 -7.55 -5.78 -12.77
CA SER A 116 -8.97 -5.67 -13.17
C SER A 116 -9.34 -4.33 -13.82
N GLY A 117 -8.52 -3.28 -13.63
CA GLY A 117 -8.85 -1.91 -14.03
C GLY A 117 -9.82 -1.18 -13.10
N GLN A 118 -10.16 -1.78 -11.95
CA GLN A 118 -11.09 -1.20 -10.98
C GLN A 118 -10.42 -0.13 -10.10
N MET A 119 -11.23 0.81 -9.61
CA MET A 119 -10.84 1.71 -8.52
C MET A 119 -11.53 1.27 -7.23
N ILE A 120 -10.72 0.99 -6.22
CA ILE A 120 -11.16 0.62 -4.88
C ILE A 120 -11.11 1.91 -4.03
N PRO A 121 -12.24 2.40 -3.52
CA PRO A 121 -12.24 3.56 -2.64
C PRO A 121 -11.52 3.22 -1.35
N VAL A 122 -10.78 4.19 -0.82
CA VAL A 122 -10.21 4.10 0.51
C VAL A 122 -11.30 4.48 1.49
N ILE A 123 -11.70 3.54 2.34
CA ILE A 123 -12.63 3.78 3.44
C ILE A 123 -11.80 4.46 4.53
N ARG A 124 -11.72 5.79 4.47
CA ARG A 124 -11.38 6.52 5.68
C ARG A 124 -12.57 6.36 6.59
N GLU A 125 -12.44 5.55 7.62
CA GLU A 125 -13.19 5.84 8.83
C GLU A 125 -12.78 7.27 9.17
N GLU A 126 -13.72 8.20 9.09
CA GLU A 126 -13.52 9.56 9.55
C GLU A 126 -13.19 9.38 11.03
N ALA A 127 -11.90 9.32 11.36
CA ALA A 127 -11.45 9.57 12.71
C ALA A 127 -12.01 10.95 12.99
N GLY A 128 -13.06 11.00 13.81
CA GLY A 128 -13.60 12.25 14.29
C GLY A 128 -12.43 13.09 14.75
N ASP A 129 -12.16 14.16 14.00
CA ASP A 129 -11.67 15.40 14.59
C ASP A 129 -12.73 15.77 15.64
N ASP A 130 -12.61 15.17 16.82
CA ASP A 130 -13.29 15.66 18.00
C ASP A 130 -12.28 16.50 18.77
N GLN A 131 -12.68 17.75 18.86
CA GLN A 131 -11.98 18.97 19.21
C GLN A 131 -11.55 19.06 20.68
#